data_AF-A0A096MD94-F1
#
_entry.id   AF-A0A096MD94-F1
#
_cell.length_a   1.000
_cell.length_b   1.000
_cell.length_c   1.000
_cell.angle_alpha   90.00
_cell.angle_beta   90.00
_cell.angle_gamma   90.00
#
_symmetry.space_group_name_H-M   'P 1'
#
loop_
_entity.id
_entity.type
_entity.pdbx_description
1 polymer ?
#
loop_
_entity_poly.entity_id
_entity_poly.type
_entity_poly.pdbx_seq_one_letter_code
_entity_poly.pdbx_strand_id
1 'polypeptide(L)'
;MLGLLYVNNSGALSKPGCQDLDYTVVAQEEHTQLVASTQIRILLHGEANVSQESQQLLSCAENRQRDDCEASQGLGATTGACQWRQGSEKGISENYSTCSPDLRTCPDSVCDAVESRDTSICPQDCTTESVTGGHERGLSGSGIRAGYGTCYCFSEKCFCENADAEAVVSKNRFPDVICDDMCKTIIATALLCCFIISVLLSSYFIHRYHKNSPKAPIAFAEMTFRRPAQSYPISFPANNVRRGSQESIEADAFKIPEDPKWEFPRKNLVLGKTLGEGEFGKVVKATAFRLKGKAGYTTVAVKMLKENASHTELRDLLSEFTLLKQVNHPHVIKMYGACSQDGPLYLIVEYAKFGSLRNFLRESRKVGPSYMGRDANRNSSYLENPDDRALTMGDLISFAWQISRGMQYLAEMKLVHRDLAARNVLVAEGRKMKISDFGLSRDVYEEDSYVKRSKGRIPVKWMAIESLFDHIYTTQSDVWSFGVLLWEIVTLGGNPYPGIAPERLFNLLKTGYRMERPENCSEEMYNLMLRCWKQEPDKRPTFSDISKELEKMMVKSRDYLDLAASTPADALLYDDALSEEDTPLVDCNNAPLPRTLPSTWIENKLYGRISHAFTRF
;
A
#
# COMPACT_ATOMS: atom_id res chain seq x y z
N MET A 1 -12.12 32.97 49.34
CA MET A 1 -11.69 32.26 48.12
C MET A 1 -10.18 32.24 48.13
N LEU A 2 -9.58 31.05 48.15
CA LEU A 2 -8.14 30.87 47.96
C LEU A 2 -7.96 30.56 46.47
N GLY A 3 -7.20 31.38 45.76
CA GLY A 3 -6.91 31.21 44.33
C GLY A 3 -5.44 30.89 44.11
N LEU A 4 -5.13 30.22 43.00
CA LEU A 4 -3.76 29.97 42.54
C LEU A 4 -3.26 31.19 41.75
N LEU A 5 -2.10 31.73 42.15
CA LEU A 5 -1.43 32.84 41.47
C LEU A 5 -0.20 32.33 40.74
N TYR A 6 -0.22 32.41 39.41
CA TYR A 6 0.92 32.06 38.56
C TYR A 6 1.80 33.30 38.34
N VAL A 7 3.03 33.26 38.84
CA VAL A 7 4.02 34.33 38.67
C VAL A 7 5.14 33.92 37.72
N ASN A 8 5.43 34.80 36.76
CA ASN A 8 6.47 34.57 35.74
C ASN A 8 7.90 34.61 36.33
N ASN A 9 8.09 35.18 37.52
CA ASN A 9 9.37 35.22 38.23
C ASN A 9 9.15 34.96 39.73
N SER A 10 9.32 33.71 40.16
CA SER A 10 9.18 33.29 41.56
C SER A 10 10.23 33.91 42.49
N GLY A 11 11.39 34.34 41.96
CA GLY A 11 12.46 34.98 42.73
C GLY A 11 12.09 36.36 43.29
N ALA A 12 11.07 37.01 42.72
CA ALA A 12 10.54 38.27 43.26
C ALA A 12 9.74 38.07 44.56
N LEU A 13 9.15 36.87 44.74
CA LEU A 13 8.35 36.50 45.92
C LEU A 13 9.21 35.97 47.08
N SER A 14 10.45 35.54 46.82
CA SER A 14 11.35 34.97 47.82
C SER A 14 12.18 36.01 48.59
N LYS A 15 11.91 37.31 48.43
CA LYS A 15 12.59 38.37 49.20
C LYS A 15 11.97 38.46 50.60
N PRO A 16 12.77 38.37 51.69
CA PRO A 16 12.27 38.27 53.06
C PRO A 16 11.51 39.50 53.61
N GLY A 17 11.28 40.53 52.80
CA GLY A 17 10.50 41.73 53.15
C GLY A 17 9.17 41.89 52.41
N CYS A 18 8.79 40.98 51.51
CA CYS A 18 7.57 41.09 50.71
C CYS A 18 6.52 40.04 51.13
N GLN A 19 5.94 40.17 52.31
CA GLN A 19 4.80 39.31 52.72
C GLN A 19 3.45 39.86 52.24
N ASP A 20 3.41 41.11 51.82
CA ASP A 20 2.20 41.82 51.41
C ASP A 20 2.51 42.57 50.10
N LEU A 21 1.85 42.16 49.02
CA LEU A 21 2.08 42.70 47.68
C LEU A 21 0.77 43.30 47.15
N ASP A 22 0.76 44.61 46.96
CA ASP A 22 -0.35 45.33 46.36
C ASP A 22 -0.09 45.58 44.87
N TYR A 23 -0.90 44.98 44.00
CA TYR A 23 -0.88 45.23 42.56
C TYR A 23 -2.13 45.99 42.16
N THR A 24 -1.97 47.07 41.40
CA THR A 24 -3.09 47.73 40.74
C THR A 24 -3.27 47.10 39.37
N VAL A 25 -4.36 46.37 39.17
CA VAL A 25 -4.75 45.85 37.87
C VAL A 25 -5.58 46.90 37.17
N VAL A 26 -5.14 47.29 35.99
CA VAL A 26 -5.81 48.27 35.15
C VAL A 26 -6.28 47.56 33.89
N ALA A 27 -7.59 47.47 33.70
CA ALA A 27 -8.22 46.98 32.48
C ALA A 27 -8.63 48.18 31.63
N GLN A 28 -8.22 48.19 30.37
CA GLN A 28 -8.54 49.25 29.42
C GLN A 28 -9.27 48.66 28.23
N GLU A 29 -10.46 49.17 27.93
CA GLU A 29 -11.23 48.78 26.76
C GLU A 29 -10.64 49.42 25.50
N GLU A 30 -10.26 48.59 24.52
CA GLU A 30 -9.41 48.97 23.39
C GLU A 30 -10.07 50.00 22.46
N HIS A 31 -11.38 49.92 22.27
CA HIS A 31 -12.15 50.76 21.35
C HIS A 31 -12.63 52.08 21.96
N THR A 32 -12.96 52.10 23.25
CA THR A 32 -13.56 53.26 23.93
C THR A 32 -12.56 54.01 24.79
N GLN A 33 -11.37 53.42 25.03
CA GLN A 33 -10.35 53.91 25.97
C GLN A 33 -10.85 54.03 27.41
N LEU A 34 -11.96 53.36 27.76
CA LEU A 34 -12.44 53.32 29.13
C LEU A 34 -11.50 52.48 29.98
N VAL A 35 -11.10 53.02 31.13
CA VAL A 35 -10.16 52.39 32.05
C VAL A 35 -10.87 52.08 33.36
N ALA A 36 -10.83 50.82 33.76
CA ALA A 36 -11.24 50.37 35.09
C ALA A 36 -10.00 49.84 35.82
N SER A 37 -9.83 50.22 37.08
CA SER A 37 -8.72 49.74 37.90
C SER A 37 -9.20 49.15 39.21
N THR A 38 -8.59 48.07 39.65
CA THR A 38 -8.81 47.47 40.96
C THR A 38 -7.49 47.13 41.62
N GLN A 39 -7.46 47.05 42.94
CA GLN A 39 -6.28 46.64 43.70
C GLN A 39 -6.40 45.19 44.13
N ILE A 40 -5.37 44.40 43.81
CA ILE A 40 -5.20 43.04 44.27
C ILE A 40 -4.10 43.04 45.33
N ARG A 41 -4.48 42.72 46.57
CA ARG A 41 -3.57 42.53 47.68
C ARG A 41 -3.27 41.04 47.87
N ILE A 42 -2.00 40.67 47.82
CA ILE A 42 -1.53 39.29 47.97
C ILE A 42 -0.78 39.19 49.30
N LEU A 43 -1.36 38.44 50.23
CA LEU A 43 -0.76 38.12 51.52
C LEU A 43 -0.15 36.71 51.46
N LEU A 44 1.17 36.62 51.51
CA LEU A 44 1.89 35.35 51.51
C LEU A 44 1.97 34.81 52.95
N HIS A 45 1.33 33.68 53.22
CA HIS A 45 1.42 32.96 54.50
C HIS A 45 2.18 31.64 54.33
N GLY A 46 3.36 31.53 54.96
CA GLY A 46 4.13 30.30 55.08
C GLY A 46 5.59 30.40 54.64
N GLU A 47 6.48 29.64 55.28
CA GLU A 47 7.87 29.45 54.83
C GLU A 47 7.88 28.58 53.58
N ALA A 48 8.54 29.05 52.52
CA ALA A 48 8.63 28.36 51.24
C ALA A 48 9.50 27.10 51.37
N ASN A 49 8.87 25.95 51.67
CA ASN A 49 9.51 24.65 51.55
C ASN A 49 9.67 24.30 50.07
N VAL A 50 10.89 24.47 49.56
CA VAL A 50 11.31 24.03 48.23
C VAL A 50 11.59 22.53 48.28
N SER A 51 10.58 21.71 48.02
CA SER A 51 10.76 20.31 47.64
C SER A 51 10.37 20.13 46.18
N GLN A 52 11.35 19.73 45.37
CA GLN A 52 11.18 19.34 43.97
C GLN A 52 10.21 18.14 43.87
N GLU A 53 8.99 18.41 43.43
CA GLU A 53 8.33 17.62 42.40
C GLU A 53 7.70 18.64 41.46
N SER A 54 8.29 18.84 40.29
CA SER A 54 7.58 19.48 39.19
C SER A 54 6.49 18.51 38.75
N GLN A 55 5.37 18.45 39.49
CA GLN A 55 4.12 17.94 38.96
C GLN A 55 3.80 18.84 37.78
N GLN A 56 4.11 18.33 36.58
CA GLN A 56 3.81 18.95 35.33
C GLN A 56 2.28 18.97 35.25
N LEU A 57 1.67 20.08 35.65
CA LEU A 57 0.22 20.25 35.63
C LEU A 57 -0.26 20.04 34.19
N LEU A 58 -1.06 19.01 33.98
CA LEU A 58 -1.58 18.62 32.67
C LEU A 58 -2.85 19.41 32.34
N SER A 59 -3.23 19.46 31.07
CA SER A 59 -4.49 20.07 30.66
C SER A 59 -5.67 19.19 31.09
N CYS A 60 -6.74 19.80 31.62
CA CYS A 60 -7.98 19.07 31.90
C CYS A 60 -8.51 18.35 30.66
N ALA A 61 -8.30 18.94 29.49
CA ALA A 61 -8.74 18.43 28.20
C ALA A 61 -8.15 17.08 27.81
N GLU A 62 -7.10 16.60 28.49
CA GLU A 62 -6.50 15.30 28.23
C GLU A 62 -7.38 14.13 28.72
N ASN A 63 -8.25 14.38 29.69
CA ASN A 63 -9.11 13.37 30.28
C ASN A 63 -10.32 13.06 29.40
N ARG A 64 -10.53 11.77 29.16
CA ARG A 64 -11.59 11.26 28.27
C ARG A 64 -12.80 10.70 29.00
N GLN A 65 -12.66 10.47 30.30
CA GLN A 65 -13.70 9.88 31.15
C GLN A 65 -14.03 10.83 32.29
N ARG A 66 -15.28 10.79 32.74
CA ARG A 66 -15.77 11.63 33.83
C ARG A 66 -14.98 11.41 35.12
N ASP A 67 -14.77 10.15 35.50
CA ASP A 67 -14.13 9.80 36.77
C ASP A 67 -12.69 10.32 36.82
N ASP A 68 -11.93 10.17 35.72
CA ASP A 68 -10.56 10.70 35.60
C ASP A 68 -10.54 12.23 35.57
N CYS A 69 -11.50 12.84 34.86
CA CYS A 69 -11.63 14.29 34.78
C CYS A 69 -11.83 14.90 36.16
N GLU A 70 -12.86 14.46 36.88
CA GLU A 70 -13.24 15.03 38.18
C GLU A 70 -12.23 14.71 39.30
N ALA A 71 -11.43 13.65 39.13
CA ALA A 71 -10.31 13.32 40.04
C ALA A 71 -9.03 14.11 39.75
N SER A 72 -8.92 14.72 38.56
CA SER A 72 -7.71 15.42 38.12
C SER A 72 -7.72 16.91 38.49
N GLN A 73 -6.52 17.44 38.72
CA GLN A 73 -6.28 18.87 38.85
C GLN A 73 -5.59 19.34 37.57
N GLY A 74 -6.13 20.35 36.92
CA GLY A 74 -5.58 20.86 35.66
C GLY A 74 -5.38 22.36 35.67
N LEU A 75 -4.55 22.83 34.73
CA LEU A 75 -4.26 24.24 34.54
C LEU A 75 -5.54 25.03 34.28
N GLY A 76 -5.70 26.16 34.99
CA GLY A 76 -6.87 27.04 34.86
C GLY A 76 -8.12 26.62 35.65
N ALA A 77 -8.12 25.49 36.35
CA ALA A 77 -9.28 25.03 37.11
C ALA A 77 -9.60 25.97 38.30
N THR A 78 -10.69 26.72 38.22
CA THR A 78 -11.05 27.76 39.20
C THR A 78 -11.46 27.18 40.57
N THR A 79 -11.92 25.94 40.59
CA THR A 79 -12.33 25.20 41.79
C THR A 79 -11.24 24.25 42.31
N GLY A 80 -10.08 24.18 41.64
CA GLY A 80 -8.98 23.27 41.98
C GLY A 80 -9.12 21.83 41.43
N ALA A 81 -10.21 21.50 40.74
CA ALA A 81 -10.43 20.23 40.06
C ALA A 81 -11.08 20.48 38.70
N CYS A 82 -10.80 19.64 37.70
CA CYS A 82 -11.41 19.75 36.38
C CYS A 82 -12.90 19.38 36.42
N GLN A 83 -13.65 19.88 35.44
CA GLN A 83 -15.10 19.74 35.34
C GLN A 83 -15.50 18.98 34.07
N TRP A 84 -16.42 18.03 34.23
CA TRP A 84 -16.91 17.21 33.12
C TRP A 84 -18.25 17.73 32.59
N ARG A 85 -18.34 17.95 31.27
CA ARG A 85 -19.60 18.16 30.57
C ARG A 85 -20.07 16.83 29.98
N GLN A 86 -21.30 16.44 30.25
CA GLN A 86 -21.93 15.27 29.62
C GLN A 86 -22.73 15.70 28.39
N GLY A 87 -22.36 15.18 27.22
CA GLY A 87 -23.14 15.36 26.01
C GLY A 87 -24.39 14.48 25.97
N SER A 88 -25.43 15.00 25.31
CA SER A 88 -26.78 14.40 25.30
C SER A 88 -27.25 13.93 23.91
N GLU A 89 -26.52 14.28 22.84
CA GLU A 89 -26.97 14.07 21.46
C GLU A 89 -26.18 12.96 20.73
N LYS A 90 -26.88 12.20 19.88
CA LYS A 90 -26.31 11.10 19.07
C LYS A 90 -25.61 11.59 17.79
N GLY A 91 -25.24 12.86 17.72
CA GLY A 91 -24.73 13.55 16.53
C GLY A 91 -23.72 14.62 16.90
N ILE A 92 -23.25 15.40 15.92
CA ILE A 92 -22.40 16.57 16.19
C ILE A 92 -23.25 17.62 16.91
N SER A 93 -22.83 18.03 18.10
CA SER A 93 -23.59 18.93 18.98
C SER A 93 -22.66 19.92 19.68
N GLU A 94 -23.14 21.13 19.95
CA GLU A 94 -22.43 22.11 20.79
C GLU A 94 -22.31 21.61 22.25
N ASN A 95 -23.24 20.76 22.69
CA ASN A 95 -23.20 20.07 23.98
C ASN A 95 -22.52 18.70 23.86
N TYR A 96 -21.29 18.65 23.36
CA TYR A 96 -20.50 17.42 23.33
C TYR A 96 -19.86 17.11 24.69
N SER A 97 -19.54 15.83 24.94
CA SER A 97 -18.89 15.44 26.19
C SER A 97 -17.43 15.89 26.21
N THR A 98 -16.94 16.49 27.30
CA THR A 98 -15.52 16.93 27.39
C THR A 98 -15.13 17.22 28.83
N CYS A 99 -13.83 17.21 29.11
CA CYS A 99 -13.24 17.63 30.38
C CYS A 99 -12.54 19.00 30.23
N SER A 100 -12.85 19.93 31.12
CA SER A 100 -12.35 21.32 31.02
C SER A 100 -12.08 21.94 32.39
N PRO A 101 -11.26 22.99 32.48
CA PRO A 101 -10.96 23.63 33.77
C PRO A 101 -12.16 24.31 34.43
N ASP A 102 -13.03 24.96 33.65
CA ASP A 102 -14.25 25.59 34.14
C ASP A 102 -15.25 25.66 32.98
N LEU A 103 -16.39 24.98 33.11
CA LEU A 103 -17.38 24.86 32.03
C LEU A 103 -18.08 26.19 31.69
N ARG A 104 -17.87 27.25 32.47
CA ARG A 104 -18.40 28.58 32.19
C ARG A 104 -17.53 29.37 31.23
N THR A 105 -16.25 29.03 31.14
CA THR A 105 -15.25 29.74 30.32
C THR A 105 -14.54 28.83 29.34
N CYS A 106 -14.61 27.49 29.49
CA CYS A 106 -13.99 26.54 28.58
C CYS A 106 -14.79 25.21 28.52
N PRO A 107 -15.15 24.70 27.32
CA PRO A 107 -15.09 25.40 26.05
C PRO A 107 -16.31 26.33 25.88
N ASP A 108 -16.05 27.60 25.56
CA ASP A 108 -17.05 28.62 25.23
C ASP A 108 -16.98 29.07 23.74
N SER A 109 -16.13 28.42 22.95
CA SER A 109 -15.85 28.71 21.53
C SER A 109 -15.08 30.02 21.27
N VAL A 110 -14.50 30.64 22.30
CA VAL A 110 -13.75 31.90 22.18
C VAL A 110 -12.39 31.78 22.86
N CYS A 111 -11.33 31.65 22.05
CA CYS A 111 -9.96 31.71 22.55
C CYS A 111 -9.61 33.11 23.08
N ASP A 112 -9.65 33.29 24.40
CA ASP A 112 -9.48 34.60 25.04
C ASP A 112 -7.99 34.97 25.33
N ALA A 113 -7.75 36.11 25.99
CA ALA A 113 -6.40 36.60 26.27
C ALA A 113 -5.61 35.71 27.26
N VAL A 114 -6.29 34.94 28.10
CA VAL A 114 -5.68 33.99 29.04
C VAL A 114 -5.33 32.70 28.28
N GLU A 115 -6.26 32.18 27.51
CA GLU A 115 -6.12 30.92 26.78
C GLU A 115 -5.16 31.03 25.59
N SER A 116 -5.13 32.18 24.90
CA SER A 116 -4.18 32.44 23.82
C SER A 116 -2.73 32.57 24.31
N ARG A 117 -2.52 32.88 25.59
CA ARG A 117 -1.19 32.96 26.19
C ARG A 117 -0.65 31.59 26.59
N ASP A 118 -1.53 30.67 26.98
CA ASP A 118 -1.22 29.27 27.25
C ASP A 118 -2.37 28.36 26.78
N THR A 119 -2.18 27.78 25.59
CA THR A 119 -3.17 26.93 24.91
C THR A 119 -3.51 25.67 25.69
N SER A 120 -2.70 25.28 26.68
CA SER A 120 -2.98 24.12 27.53
C SER A 120 -4.13 24.35 28.54
N ILE A 121 -4.51 25.60 28.78
CA ILE A 121 -5.64 25.95 29.65
C ILE A 121 -6.96 25.51 28.99
N CYS A 122 -7.21 25.96 27.76
CA CYS A 122 -8.38 25.57 26.97
C CYS A 122 -8.00 25.25 25.52
N PRO A 123 -7.37 24.09 25.26
CA PRO A 123 -7.03 23.70 23.90
C PRO A 123 -8.27 23.49 23.02
N GLN A 124 -9.43 23.22 23.61
CA GLN A 124 -10.70 23.07 22.90
C GLN A 124 -11.11 24.33 22.14
N ASP A 125 -10.80 25.54 22.63
CA ASP A 125 -11.18 26.80 21.98
C ASP A 125 -10.03 27.42 21.17
N CYS A 126 -8.79 27.18 21.59
CA CYS A 126 -7.60 27.76 20.96
C CYS A 126 -6.91 26.87 19.91
N THR A 127 -7.30 25.60 19.75
CA THR A 127 -6.63 24.73 18.77
C THR A 127 -6.78 25.26 17.34
N THR A 128 -5.65 25.50 16.68
CA THR A 128 -5.58 25.86 15.25
C THR A 128 -5.29 24.65 14.36
N GLU A 129 -4.86 23.55 14.97
CA GLU A 129 -4.51 22.29 14.32
C GLU A 129 -5.75 21.51 13.85
N SER A 130 -5.56 20.48 13.04
CA SER A 130 -6.67 19.66 12.56
C SER A 130 -7.28 18.82 13.69
N VAL A 131 -8.51 19.11 14.10
CA VAL A 131 -9.29 18.26 15.01
C VAL A 131 -9.69 16.98 14.28
N THR A 132 -9.47 15.82 14.90
CA THR A 132 -9.76 14.50 14.32
C THR A 132 -11.13 14.01 14.79
N GLY A 133 -12.00 13.59 13.85
CA GLY A 133 -13.34 13.07 14.18
C GLY A 133 -14.44 14.04 13.79
N GLY A 134 -15.69 13.76 14.20
CA GLY A 134 -16.85 14.57 13.85
C GLY A 134 -16.86 15.86 14.67
N HIS A 135 -16.63 17.01 14.04
CA HIS A 135 -16.62 18.31 14.71
C HIS A 135 -17.00 19.45 13.74
N GLU A 136 -17.42 20.58 14.31
CA GLU A 136 -17.53 21.87 13.65
C GLU A 136 -16.55 22.85 14.29
N ARG A 137 -15.92 23.71 13.47
CA ARG A 137 -14.96 24.71 13.96
C ARG A 137 -15.65 25.94 14.53
N GLY A 138 -14.98 26.62 15.46
CA GLY A 138 -15.38 27.93 15.98
C GLY A 138 -15.51 29.00 14.90
N LEU A 139 -16.21 30.09 15.22
CA LEU A 139 -16.50 31.21 14.30
C LEU A 139 -15.23 31.86 13.73
N SER A 140 -14.11 31.80 14.47
CA SER A 140 -12.80 32.33 14.08
C SER A 140 -11.94 31.34 13.29
N GLY A 141 -12.43 30.12 13.04
CA GLY A 141 -11.70 29.04 12.37
C GLY A 141 -10.76 28.22 13.27
N SER A 142 -10.68 28.56 14.57
CA SER A 142 -10.03 27.82 15.65
C SER A 142 -11.06 27.17 16.56
N GLY A 143 -10.63 26.16 17.32
CA GLY A 143 -11.45 25.53 18.36
C GLY A 143 -12.54 24.59 17.85
N ILE A 144 -13.24 23.97 18.81
CA ILE A 144 -14.32 23.01 18.61
C ILE A 144 -15.63 23.69 19.03
N ARG A 145 -16.42 24.10 18.06
CA ARG A 145 -17.76 24.66 18.31
C ARG A 145 -18.75 23.56 18.66
N ALA A 146 -18.74 22.49 17.87
CA ALA A 146 -19.59 21.32 18.07
C ALA A 146 -18.78 20.04 17.83
N GLY A 147 -19.13 18.97 18.54
CA GLY A 147 -18.38 17.72 18.53
C GLY A 147 -19.28 16.49 18.56
N TYR A 148 -18.81 15.38 18.00
CA TYR A 148 -19.47 14.09 18.04
C TYR A 148 -18.90 13.21 19.15
N GLY A 149 -19.73 12.85 20.13
CA GLY A 149 -19.34 11.99 21.24
C GLY A 149 -18.57 12.73 22.35
N THR A 150 -17.39 12.22 22.68
CA THR A 150 -16.45 12.82 23.64
C THR A 150 -15.29 13.48 22.90
N CYS A 151 -15.08 14.77 23.18
CA CYS A 151 -13.93 15.51 22.68
C CYS A 151 -12.88 15.76 23.76
N TYR A 152 -11.62 15.53 23.41
CA TYR A 152 -10.46 15.69 24.28
C TYR A 152 -9.24 16.14 23.46
N CYS A 153 -8.26 16.78 24.10
CA CYS A 153 -7.08 17.35 23.46
C CYS A 153 -5.80 16.90 24.16
N PHE A 154 -4.77 16.54 23.37
CA PHE A 154 -3.46 16.16 23.87
C PHE A 154 -2.37 16.79 23.00
N SER A 155 -1.42 17.49 23.62
CA SER A 155 -0.31 18.16 22.90
C SER A 155 -0.78 18.98 21.70
N GLU A 156 -1.75 19.89 21.93
CA GLU A 156 -2.38 20.79 20.94
C GLU A 156 -3.22 20.13 19.83
N LYS A 157 -3.34 18.79 19.81
CA LYS A 157 -4.23 18.06 18.91
C LYS A 157 -5.50 17.61 19.62
N CYS A 158 -6.65 17.94 19.05
CA CYS A 158 -7.94 17.54 19.59
C CYS A 158 -8.61 16.43 18.77
N PHE A 159 -9.43 15.65 19.45
CA PHE A 159 -10.15 14.49 18.93
C PHE A 159 -11.60 14.56 19.40
N CYS A 160 -12.56 14.11 18.58
CA CYS A 160 -13.98 13.99 18.91
C CYS A 160 -14.51 12.62 18.43
N GLU A 161 -14.73 11.69 19.35
CA GLU A 161 -15.12 10.30 19.05
C GLU A 161 -16.17 9.73 20.01
N ASN A 162 -16.94 8.72 19.57
CA ASN A 162 -18.00 8.14 20.39
C ASN A 162 -17.43 7.16 21.45
N ALA A 163 -17.74 7.43 22.73
CA ALA A 163 -17.38 6.60 23.88
C ALA A 163 -17.97 5.17 23.83
N ASP A 164 -19.04 4.94 23.08
CA ASP A 164 -19.65 3.61 22.93
C ASP A 164 -18.76 2.59 22.17
N ALA A 165 -17.69 3.06 21.52
CA ALA A 165 -16.70 2.16 20.91
C ALA A 165 -15.74 1.51 21.94
N GLU A 166 -15.68 2.02 23.19
CA GLU A 166 -14.79 1.50 24.25
C GLU A 166 -15.46 0.54 25.24
N ALA A 167 -16.80 0.46 25.28
CA ALA A 167 -17.53 -0.47 26.17
C ALA A 167 -17.35 -1.96 25.80
N VAL A 168 -16.83 -2.27 24.61
CA VAL A 168 -16.43 -3.64 24.22
C VAL A 168 -14.96 -3.93 24.60
N VAL A 169 -14.16 -2.90 24.91
CA VAL A 169 -12.73 -2.99 25.21
C VAL A 169 -12.44 -2.95 26.72
N SER A 170 -13.31 -2.35 27.54
CA SER A 170 -13.08 -2.20 29.00
C SER A 170 -13.26 -3.47 29.84
N LYS A 171 -13.56 -4.64 29.24
CA LYS A 171 -13.60 -5.91 29.99
C LYS A 171 -12.23 -6.61 30.10
N ASN A 172 -11.20 -6.11 29.42
CA ASN A 172 -9.86 -6.71 29.40
C ASN A 172 -8.75 -5.69 29.70
N ARG A 173 -8.60 -5.28 30.98
CA ARG A 173 -7.37 -4.79 31.69
C ARG A 173 -7.80 -4.06 32.97
N PHE A 174 -7.35 -4.32 34.18
CA PHE A 174 -6.24 -5.10 34.77
C PHE A 174 -6.65 -5.53 36.20
N PRO A 175 -6.07 -6.61 36.76
CA PRO A 175 -5.00 -6.36 37.73
C PRO A 175 -3.76 -7.21 37.40
N ASP A 176 -2.88 -6.69 36.53
CA ASP A 176 -1.53 -7.28 36.36
C ASP A 176 -0.58 -6.65 37.37
N VAL A 177 -0.56 -7.24 38.56
CA VAL A 177 0.67 -7.36 39.34
C VAL A 177 0.89 -8.79 39.88
N ILE A 178 -0.05 -9.73 39.68
CA ILE A 178 0.05 -11.09 40.27
C ILE A 178 0.12 -12.22 39.21
N CYS A 179 -0.25 -11.96 37.95
CA CYS A 179 -0.48 -13.03 36.96
C CYS A 179 0.78 -13.50 36.19
N ASP A 180 1.87 -12.73 36.18
CA ASP A 180 3.06 -13.03 35.36
C ASP A 180 3.83 -14.28 35.88
N ASP A 181 3.96 -14.43 37.21
CA ASP A 181 4.69 -15.57 37.79
C ASP A 181 3.90 -16.89 37.74
N MET A 182 2.58 -16.84 37.91
CA MET A 182 1.73 -18.03 37.74
C MET A 182 1.70 -18.48 36.28
N CYS A 183 1.61 -17.56 35.31
CA CYS A 183 1.64 -17.91 33.89
C CYS A 183 2.99 -18.51 33.47
N LYS A 184 4.11 -17.94 33.92
CA LYS A 184 5.45 -18.51 33.69
C LYS A 184 5.56 -19.92 34.26
N THR A 185 5.02 -20.16 35.45
CA THR A 185 5.04 -21.47 36.11
C THR A 185 4.17 -22.49 35.37
N ILE A 186 2.98 -22.10 34.90
CA ILE A 186 2.08 -22.97 34.12
C ILE A 186 2.68 -23.32 32.75
N ILE A 187 3.29 -22.35 32.07
CA ILE A 187 3.95 -22.59 30.77
C ILE A 187 5.17 -23.50 30.96
N ALA A 188 5.99 -23.25 31.97
CA ALA A 188 7.16 -24.08 32.27
C ALA A 188 6.78 -25.52 32.63
N THR A 189 5.73 -25.71 33.43
CA THR A 189 5.23 -27.05 33.80
C THR A 189 4.61 -27.77 32.61
N ALA A 190 3.84 -27.07 31.76
CA ALA A 190 3.31 -27.65 30.53
C ALA A 190 4.42 -28.10 29.57
N LEU A 191 5.46 -27.29 29.38
CA LEU A 191 6.62 -27.66 28.55
C LEU A 191 7.40 -28.85 29.12
N LEU A 192 7.56 -28.91 30.45
CA LEU A 192 8.20 -30.04 31.13
C LEU A 192 7.37 -31.34 30.94
N CYS A 193 6.05 -31.26 31.09
CA CYS A 193 5.16 -32.40 30.87
C CYS A 193 5.21 -32.89 29.42
N CYS A 194 5.18 -31.99 28.43
CA CYS A 194 5.33 -32.35 27.03
C CYS A 194 6.68 -33.02 26.73
N PHE A 195 7.76 -32.53 27.33
CA PHE A 195 9.08 -33.13 27.19
C PHE A 195 9.13 -34.55 27.76
N ILE A 196 8.59 -34.76 28.97
CA ILE A 196 8.53 -36.08 29.62
C ILE A 196 7.70 -37.06 28.78
N ILE A 197 6.54 -36.62 28.27
CA ILE A 197 5.69 -37.45 27.40
C ILE A 197 6.45 -37.85 26.12
N SER A 198 7.21 -36.93 25.51
CA SER A 198 7.99 -37.23 24.30
C SER A 198 9.08 -38.28 24.55
N VAL A 199 9.75 -38.22 25.71
CA VAL A 199 10.80 -39.17 26.10
C VAL A 199 10.20 -40.55 26.39
N LEU A 200 9.06 -40.60 27.09
CA LEU A 200 8.35 -41.85 27.36
C LEU A 200 7.83 -42.51 26.09
N LEU A 201 7.29 -41.74 25.15
CA LEU A 201 6.85 -42.25 23.85
C LEU A 201 8.04 -42.76 23.03
N SER A 202 9.14 -42.01 22.97
CA SER A 202 10.36 -42.43 22.27
C SER A 202 10.93 -43.72 22.85
N SER A 203 11.01 -43.83 24.17
CA SER A 203 11.45 -45.05 24.87
C SER A 203 10.51 -46.23 24.61
N TYR A 204 9.19 -46.00 24.62
CA TYR A 204 8.19 -47.02 24.29
C TYR A 204 8.35 -47.52 22.85
N PHE A 205 8.56 -46.62 21.88
CA PHE A 205 8.77 -46.99 20.48
C PHE A 205 10.10 -47.74 20.28
N ILE A 206 11.18 -47.32 20.92
CA ILE A 206 12.48 -48.00 20.87
C ILE A 206 12.38 -49.40 21.49
N HIS A 207 11.70 -49.54 22.64
CA HIS A 207 11.51 -50.82 23.29
C HIS A 207 10.64 -51.78 22.44
N ARG A 208 9.57 -51.26 21.82
CA ARG A 208 8.72 -52.02 20.90
C ARG A 208 9.47 -52.43 19.63
N TYR A 209 10.37 -51.58 19.13
CA TYR A 209 11.22 -51.85 17.98
C TYR A 209 12.22 -52.98 18.26
N HIS A 210 12.87 -52.96 19.44
CA HIS A 210 13.79 -54.02 19.85
C HIS A 210 13.10 -55.36 20.15
N LYS A 211 11.86 -55.34 20.64
CA LYS A 211 11.10 -56.55 20.94
C LYS A 211 10.53 -57.24 19.69
N ASN A 212 10.30 -56.49 18.61
CA ASN A 212 9.69 -57.00 17.38
C ASN A 212 10.65 -57.15 16.19
N SER A 213 11.95 -56.89 16.37
CA SER A 213 12.93 -57.07 15.31
C SER A 213 13.32 -58.56 15.16
N PRO A 214 13.11 -59.19 13.99
CA PRO A 214 13.63 -60.53 13.73
C PRO A 214 15.17 -60.51 13.64
N LYS A 215 15.82 -61.54 14.18
CA LYS A 215 17.28 -61.72 14.09
C LYS A 215 17.68 -61.89 12.62
N ALA A 216 18.68 -61.13 12.17
CA ALA A 216 19.17 -61.15 10.79
C ALA A 216 19.91 -62.45 10.44
N PRO A 217 19.77 -62.97 9.20
CA PRO A 217 20.65 -64.00 8.67
C PRO A 217 21.95 -63.40 8.10
N ILE A 218 22.95 -64.27 7.99
CA ILE A 218 24.35 -64.03 7.65
C ILE A 218 24.54 -63.58 6.19
N ALA A 219 25.58 -62.76 5.98
CA ALA A 219 26.00 -62.07 4.76
C ALA A 219 26.39 -62.96 3.57
N PHE A 220 26.25 -62.44 2.32
CA PHE A 220 27.10 -62.79 1.17
C PHE A 220 27.20 -61.66 0.11
N ALA A 221 28.46 -61.29 -0.18
CA ALA A 221 29.14 -60.90 -1.42
C ALA A 221 28.51 -60.01 -2.53
N GLU A 222 29.26 -58.93 -2.85
CA GLU A 222 29.74 -58.45 -4.18
C GLU A 222 28.82 -58.49 -5.44
N MET A 223 28.61 -57.33 -6.11
CA MET A 223 29.41 -56.80 -7.25
C MET A 223 28.63 -55.75 -8.12
N THR A 224 29.24 -54.57 -8.28
CA THR A 224 29.38 -53.70 -9.48
C THR A 224 28.22 -53.38 -10.46
N PHE A 225 27.88 -52.08 -10.70
CA PHE A 225 28.23 -51.25 -11.90
C PHE A 225 27.48 -49.88 -12.01
N ARG A 226 28.28 -48.79 -12.17
CA ARG A 226 28.11 -47.45 -12.85
C ARG A 226 26.93 -46.44 -12.59
N ARG A 227 27.33 -45.30 -11.96
CA ARG A 227 27.11 -43.81 -12.15
C ARG A 227 26.27 -43.24 -13.34
N PRO A 228 25.93 -41.92 -13.38
CA PRO A 228 25.59 -40.93 -12.31
C PRO A 228 24.41 -39.96 -12.66
N ALA A 229 23.87 -39.23 -11.67
CA ALA A 229 23.23 -37.93 -11.89
C ALA A 229 23.88 -36.89 -10.96
N GLN A 230 24.54 -35.89 -11.54
CA GLN A 230 25.19 -34.78 -10.85
C GLN A 230 24.16 -33.70 -10.48
N SER A 231 24.02 -33.41 -9.19
CA SER A 231 23.51 -32.14 -8.68
C SER A 231 24.68 -31.37 -8.10
N TYR A 232 24.93 -30.16 -8.61
CA TYR A 232 25.88 -29.22 -8.03
C TYR A 232 25.25 -28.58 -6.77
N PRO A 233 25.94 -28.57 -5.61
CA PRO A 233 25.56 -27.70 -4.50
C PRO A 233 26.40 -26.41 -4.54
N ILE A 234 25.75 -25.25 -4.50
CA ILE A 234 26.40 -24.00 -4.11
C ILE A 234 25.83 -23.65 -2.73
N SER A 235 26.59 -24.00 -1.69
CA SER A 235 26.40 -23.55 -0.32
C SER A 235 27.30 -22.34 -0.06
N PHE A 236 26.72 -21.23 0.40
CA PHE A 236 27.49 -20.10 0.95
C PHE A 236 27.74 -20.32 2.45
N PRO A 237 28.97 -20.21 2.96
CA PRO A 237 29.23 -20.30 4.39
C PRO A 237 28.93 -18.96 5.09
N ALA A 238 28.09 -19.02 6.12
CA ALA A 238 27.92 -17.97 7.10
C ALA A 238 29.04 -18.07 8.14
N ASN A 239 29.90 -17.06 8.25
CA ASN A 239 30.81 -16.93 9.39
C ASN A 239 30.44 -15.70 10.23
N ASN A 240 29.99 -15.99 11.44
CA ASN A 240 29.91 -15.06 12.56
C ASN A 240 31.31 -14.86 13.16
N VAL A 241 31.84 -13.63 13.18
CA VAL A 241 32.81 -13.21 14.21
C VAL A 241 32.51 -11.76 14.60
N ARG A 242 32.36 -11.53 15.91
CA ARG A 242 32.18 -10.22 16.54
C ARG A 242 33.53 -9.55 16.84
N ARG A 243 33.51 -8.23 16.67
CA ARG A 243 34.26 -7.14 17.37
C ARG A 243 35.66 -6.75 16.88
N GLY A 244 35.70 -5.54 16.31
CA GLY A 244 36.44 -4.41 16.90
C GLY A 244 37.72 -3.98 16.18
N SER A 245 37.61 -3.03 15.26
CA SER A 245 38.45 -1.82 15.12
C SER A 245 38.29 -1.22 13.73
N GLN A 246 38.60 0.07 13.66
CA GLN A 246 38.29 1.02 12.61
C GLN A 246 39.27 0.89 11.45
N GLU A 247 38.89 0.24 10.35
CA GLU A 247 39.58 0.35 9.06
C GLU A 247 38.56 0.44 7.92
N SER A 248 38.81 1.43 7.05
CA SER A 248 38.09 1.76 5.83
C SER A 248 38.03 0.56 4.88
N ILE A 249 36.84 0.02 4.62
CA ILE A 249 36.64 -1.02 3.62
C ILE A 249 36.36 -0.35 2.27
N GLU A 250 37.35 -0.46 1.39
CA GLU A 250 37.26 -0.17 -0.04
C GLU A 250 36.14 -0.98 -0.69
N ALA A 251 35.47 -0.37 -1.68
CA ALA A 251 34.38 -0.96 -2.43
C ALA A 251 34.83 -2.16 -3.25
N ASP A 252 34.59 -3.36 -2.74
CA ASP A 252 34.76 -4.61 -3.49
C ASP A 252 33.76 -4.61 -4.66
N ALA A 253 34.29 -4.49 -5.88
CA ALA A 253 33.51 -4.33 -7.10
C ALA A 253 32.71 -5.61 -7.39
N PHE A 254 31.41 -5.60 -7.11
CA PHE A 254 30.47 -6.64 -7.52
C PHE A 254 30.43 -6.72 -9.06
N LYS A 255 31.24 -7.59 -9.66
CA LYS A 255 31.23 -7.84 -11.11
C LYS A 255 30.06 -8.78 -11.47
N ILE A 256 29.14 -8.28 -12.29
CA ILE A 256 28.00 -9.04 -12.81
C ILE A 256 28.53 -10.03 -13.86
N PRO A 257 28.30 -11.35 -13.73
CA PRO A 257 28.71 -12.32 -14.73
C PRO A 257 28.04 -12.03 -16.08
N GLU A 258 28.82 -12.06 -17.16
CA GLU A 258 28.29 -11.87 -18.51
C GLU A 258 27.42 -13.06 -18.92
N ASP A 259 26.25 -12.76 -19.49
CA ASP A 259 25.36 -13.75 -20.08
C ASP A 259 25.16 -13.41 -21.57
N PRO A 260 25.88 -14.07 -22.49
CA PRO A 260 25.89 -13.71 -23.91
C PRO A 260 24.51 -13.70 -24.59
N LYS A 261 23.53 -14.43 -24.04
CA LYS A 261 22.15 -14.45 -24.56
C LYS A 261 21.45 -13.10 -24.35
N TRP A 262 21.81 -12.40 -23.28
CA TRP A 262 21.15 -11.18 -22.83
C TRP A 262 22.04 -9.94 -22.95
N GLU A 263 23.36 -10.10 -23.04
CA GLU A 263 24.27 -8.98 -23.21
C GLU A 263 24.02 -8.25 -24.54
N PHE A 264 23.98 -6.92 -24.48
CA PHE A 264 23.76 -6.05 -25.63
C PHE A 264 24.90 -5.04 -25.76
N PRO A 265 25.48 -4.85 -26.96
CA PRO A 265 26.58 -3.92 -27.16
C PRO A 265 26.16 -2.48 -26.82
N ARG A 266 26.77 -1.88 -25.79
CA ARG A 266 26.45 -0.51 -25.34
C ARG A 266 26.52 0.53 -26.45
N LYS A 267 27.48 0.39 -27.38
CA LYS A 267 27.64 1.26 -28.57
C LYS A 267 26.44 1.27 -29.52
N ASN A 268 25.59 0.25 -29.47
CA ASN A 268 24.38 0.15 -30.29
C ASN A 268 23.13 0.70 -29.57
N LEU A 269 23.28 1.21 -28.35
CA LEU A 269 22.21 1.78 -27.54
C LEU A 269 22.38 3.29 -27.45
N VAL A 270 21.36 4.04 -27.87
CA VAL A 270 21.33 5.50 -27.75
C VAL A 270 20.24 5.88 -26.76
N LEU A 271 20.65 6.46 -25.62
CA LEU A 271 19.74 6.93 -24.58
C LEU A 271 19.12 8.27 -24.96
N GLY A 272 17.85 8.46 -24.63
CA GLY A 272 17.08 9.67 -24.87
C GLY A 272 16.48 10.24 -23.60
N LYS A 273 15.26 10.80 -23.70
CA LYS A 273 14.61 11.49 -22.58
C LYS A 273 14.25 10.54 -21.42
N THR A 274 14.33 11.07 -20.20
CA THR A 274 13.79 10.40 -19.00
C THR A 274 12.28 10.21 -19.13
N LEU A 275 11.80 8.99 -18.85
CA LEU A 275 10.38 8.63 -18.82
C LEU A 275 9.83 8.66 -17.39
N GLY A 276 10.67 8.31 -16.41
CA GLY A 276 10.35 8.35 -14.99
C GLY A 276 11.59 8.13 -14.14
N GLU A 277 11.56 8.68 -12.94
CA GLU A 277 12.60 8.53 -11.93
C GLU A 277 11.93 8.37 -10.55
N GLY A 278 12.37 7.38 -9.78
CA GLY A 278 11.72 7.06 -8.51
C GLY A 278 12.58 6.22 -7.58
N GLU A 279 11.94 5.55 -6.62
CA GLU A 279 12.60 4.68 -5.63
C GLU A 279 13.29 3.47 -6.30
N PHE A 280 12.82 3.05 -7.48
CA PHE A 280 13.31 1.88 -8.20
C PHE A 280 14.35 2.19 -9.30
N GLY A 281 14.94 3.38 -9.24
CA GLY A 281 15.92 3.86 -10.21
C GLY A 281 15.35 4.84 -11.23
N LYS A 282 16.02 4.93 -12.38
CA LYS A 282 15.72 5.85 -13.49
C LYS A 282 15.38 5.05 -14.74
N VAL A 283 14.32 5.45 -15.42
CA VAL A 283 13.89 4.86 -16.70
C VAL A 283 13.97 5.92 -17.79
N VAL A 284 14.66 5.62 -18.88
CA VAL A 284 14.79 6.52 -20.04
C VAL A 284 14.27 5.84 -21.30
N LYS A 285 13.76 6.63 -22.24
CA LYS A 285 13.48 6.17 -23.61
C LYS A 285 14.82 6.02 -24.33
N ALA A 286 14.96 4.99 -25.16
CA ALA A 286 16.17 4.77 -25.94
C ALA A 286 15.86 4.16 -27.30
N THR A 287 16.86 4.16 -28.18
CA THR A 287 16.83 3.43 -29.46
C THR A 287 17.97 2.43 -29.49
N ALA A 288 17.64 1.16 -29.77
CA ALA A 288 18.61 0.07 -29.87
C ALA A 288 18.75 -0.39 -31.33
N PHE A 289 19.97 -0.37 -31.85
CA PHE A 289 20.28 -0.82 -33.21
C PHE A 289 20.52 -2.34 -33.25
N ARG A 290 19.92 -3.03 -34.22
CA ARG A 290 20.06 -4.48 -34.42
C ARG A 290 19.61 -5.35 -33.22
N LEU A 291 18.63 -4.86 -32.47
CA LEU A 291 18.12 -5.56 -31.28
C LEU A 291 17.50 -6.92 -31.65
N LYS A 292 17.99 -8.00 -31.03
CA LYS A 292 17.54 -9.40 -31.26
C LYS A 292 17.49 -9.78 -32.75
N GLY A 293 18.46 -9.30 -33.53
CA GLY A 293 18.58 -9.62 -34.96
C GLY A 293 17.61 -8.87 -35.88
N LYS A 294 16.76 -7.97 -35.36
CA LYS A 294 15.90 -7.12 -36.19
C LYS A 294 16.74 -6.04 -36.87
N ALA A 295 16.58 -5.87 -38.18
CA ALA A 295 17.24 -4.78 -38.89
C ALA A 295 16.74 -3.41 -38.43
N GLY A 296 17.63 -2.40 -38.42
CA GLY A 296 17.29 -1.02 -38.06
C GLY A 296 17.27 -0.73 -36.56
N TYR A 297 16.60 0.36 -36.20
CA TYR A 297 16.44 0.83 -34.82
C TYR A 297 15.12 0.36 -34.24
N THR A 298 15.16 -0.11 -33.00
CA THR A 298 13.96 -0.42 -32.21
C THR A 298 13.86 0.56 -31.05
N THR A 299 12.69 1.15 -30.84
CA THR A 299 12.42 1.99 -29.66
C THR A 299 12.26 1.10 -28.44
N VAL A 300 12.97 1.41 -27.37
CA VAL A 300 13.01 0.64 -26.12
C VAL A 300 12.97 1.57 -24.90
N ALA A 301 12.70 1.00 -23.72
CA ALA A 301 12.96 1.67 -22.45
C ALA A 301 14.22 1.06 -21.80
N VAL A 302 14.99 1.89 -21.11
CA VAL A 302 16.18 1.45 -20.38
C VAL A 302 16.04 1.81 -18.92
N LYS A 303 16.04 0.79 -18.07
CA LYS A 303 16.04 0.94 -16.60
C LYS A 303 17.48 0.89 -16.09
N MET A 304 17.84 1.83 -15.24
CA MET A 304 19.19 2.01 -14.71
C MET A 304 19.16 2.58 -13.30
N LEU A 305 20.29 2.49 -12.59
CA LEU A 305 20.45 3.13 -11.29
C LEU A 305 20.55 4.66 -11.40
N LYS A 306 20.19 5.35 -10.33
CA LYS A 306 20.46 6.79 -10.13
C LYS A 306 21.94 7.00 -9.78
N GLU A 307 22.43 8.23 -9.89
CA GLU A 307 23.83 8.57 -9.56
C GLU A 307 24.19 8.27 -8.09
N ASN A 308 23.22 8.41 -7.18
CA ASN A 308 23.35 8.18 -5.75
C ASN A 308 22.64 6.90 -5.27
N ALA A 309 22.57 5.88 -6.13
CA ALA A 309 21.83 4.66 -5.82
C ALA A 309 22.43 3.88 -4.64
N SER A 310 21.56 3.31 -3.81
CA SER A 310 21.97 2.48 -2.68
C SER A 310 22.24 1.03 -3.09
N HIS A 311 22.97 0.27 -2.25
CA HIS A 311 23.19 -1.16 -2.47
C HIS A 311 21.87 -1.97 -2.55
N THR A 312 20.80 -1.51 -1.90
CA THR A 312 19.49 -2.17 -2.01
C THR A 312 18.87 -1.95 -3.38
N GLU A 313 18.95 -0.74 -3.94
CA GLU A 313 18.47 -0.45 -5.29
C GLU A 313 19.22 -1.27 -6.36
N LEU A 314 20.54 -1.45 -6.21
CA LEU A 314 21.33 -2.35 -7.07
C LEU A 314 20.85 -3.80 -6.98
N ARG A 315 20.59 -4.31 -5.77
CA ARG A 315 20.10 -5.67 -5.55
C ARG A 315 18.71 -5.88 -6.17
N ASP A 316 17.84 -4.89 -6.05
CA ASP A 316 16.49 -4.93 -6.62
C ASP A 316 16.56 -4.95 -8.16
N LEU A 317 17.44 -4.14 -8.77
CA LEU A 317 17.67 -4.15 -10.22
C LEU A 317 18.26 -5.47 -10.72
N LEU A 318 19.18 -6.08 -9.96
CA LEU A 318 19.74 -7.41 -10.27
C LEU A 318 18.71 -8.54 -10.11
N SER A 319 17.83 -8.42 -9.10
CA SER A 319 16.73 -9.37 -8.88
C SER A 319 15.76 -9.31 -10.06
N GLU A 320 15.40 -8.11 -10.49
CA GLU A 320 14.57 -7.88 -11.68
C GLU A 320 15.23 -8.40 -12.95
N PHE A 321 16.53 -8.15 -13.16
CA PHE A 321 17.28 -8.72 -14.29
C PHE A 321 17.19 -10.24 -14.33
N THR A 322 17.40 -10.89 -13.19
CA THR A 322 17.41 -12.36 -13.10
C THR A 322 16.03 -12.94 -13.36
N LEU A 323 14.97 -12.32 -12.81
CA LEU A 323 13.60 -12.76 -13.01
C LEU A 323 13.14 -12.57 -14.45
N LEU A 324 13.40 -11.40 -15.05
CA LEU A 324 13.00 -11.08 -16.42
C LEU A 324 13.64 -11.99 -17.49
N LYS A 325 14.74 -12.68 -17.17
CA LYS A 325 15.31 -13.73 -18.04
C LYS A 325 14.42 -14.97 -18.16
N GLN A 326 13.60 -15.24 -17.15
CA GLN A 326 12.84 -16.49 -16.99
C GLN A 326 11.38 -16.35 -17.42
N VAL A 327 10.87 -15.12 -17.46
CA VAL A 327 9.46 -14.83 -17.80
C VAL A 327 9.28 -14.37 -19.24
N ASN A 328 8.21 -14.83 -19.89
CA ASN A 328 7.82 -14.39 -21.21
C ASN A 328 6.31 -14.59 -21.39
N HIS A 329 5.54 -13.50 -21.32
CA HIS A 329 4.09 -13.51 -21.46
C HIS A 329 3.60 -12.20 -22.09
N PRO A 330 2.54 -12.19 -22.92
CA PRO A 330 2.05 -10.98 -23.57
C PRO A 330 1.73 -9.81 -22.62
N HIS A 331 1.32 -10.13 -21.38
CA HIS A 331 0.95 -9.17 -20.34
C HIS A 331 2.00 -8.98 -19.23
N VAL A 332 3.23 -9.42 -19.46
CA VAL A 332 4.41 -9.14 -18.62
C VAL A 332 5.39 -8.34 -19.46
N ILE A 333 6.05 -7.32 -18.87
CA ILE A 333 7.01 -6.50 -19.61
C ILE A 333 8.14 -7.36 -20.15
N LYS A 334 8.42 -7.24 -21.45
CA LYS A 334 9.44 -8.07 -22.09
C LYS A 334 10.83 -7.45 -21.91
N MET A 335 11.78 -8.24 -21.44
CA MET A 335 13.19 -7.87 -21.51
C MET A 335 13.77 -8.26 -22.86
N TYR A 336 14.50 -7.33 -23.46
CA TYR A 336 15.24 -7.57 -24.69
C TYR A 336 16.72 -7.84 -24.43
N GLY A 337 17.32 -7.25 -23.42
CA GLY A 337 18.73 -7.50 -23.09
C GLY A 337 19.20 -6.61 -21.95
N ALA A 338 20.50 -6.63 -21.68
CA ALA A 338 21.15 -5.79 -20.72
C ALA A 338 22.54 -5.34 -21.21
N CYS A 339 23.02 -4.20 -20.74
CA CYS A 339 24.44 -3.84 -20.80
C CYS A 339 24.99 -4.01 -19.39
N SER A 340 25.71 -5.10 -19.14
CA SER A 340 26.24 -5.42 -17.80
C SER A 340 27.75 -5.20 -17.69
N GLN A 341 28.46 -5.17 -18.82
CA GLN A 341 29.91 -4.99 -18.88
C GLN A 341 30.29 -3.53 -19.20
N ASP A 342 31.52 -3.15 -18.83
CA ASP A 342 32.20 -1.90 -19.19
C ASP A 342 31.33 -0.64 -19.01
N GLY A 343 30.67 -0.52 -17.86
CA GLY A 343 29.85 0.63 -17.51
C GLY A 343 28.67 0.29 -16.58
N PRO A 344 27.74 1.23 -16.38
CA PRO A 344 26.57 1.02 -15.52
C PRO A 344 25.65 -0.06 -16.09
N LEU A 345 25.00 -0.81 -15.19
CA LEU A 345 24.00 -1.81 -15.54
C LEU A 345 22.77 -1.13 -16.18
N TYR A 346 22.47 -1.51 -17.42
CA TYR A 346 21.27 -1.09 -18.15
C TYR A 346 20.40 -2.29 -18.46
N LEU A 347 19.13 -2.26 -18.07
CA LEU A 347 18.14 -3.24 -18.49
C LEU A 347 17.34 -2.68 -19.66
N ILE A 348 17.40 -3.34 -20.81
CA ILE A 348 16.72 -2.94 -22.04
C ILE A 348 15.40 -3.72 -22.11
N VAL A 349 14.29 -3.00 -22.00
CA VAL A 349 12.94 -3.57 -21.93
C VAL A 349 12.00 -2.97 -22.99
N GLU A 350 10.86 -3.62 -23.17
CA GLU A 350 9.77 -3.15 -24.03
C GLU A 350 9.34 -1.71 -23.66
N TYR A 351 9.17 -0.87 -24.68
CA TYR A 351 8.69 0.50 -24.49
C TYR A 351 7.15 0.54 -24.46
N ALA A 352 6.59 0.91 -23.31
CA ALA A 352 5.15 1.13 -23.17
C ALA A 352 4.80 2.60 -23.48
N LYS A 353 4.21 2.83 -24.66
CA LYS A 353 3.94 4.18 -25.20
C LYS A 353 3.17 5.10 -24.24
N PHE A 354 2.19 4.56 -23.52
CA PHE A 354 1.28 5.35 -22.69
C PHE A 354 1.68 5.41 -21.20
N GLY A 355 2.86 4.90 -20.84
CA GLY A 355 3.36 4.97 -19.47
C GLY A 355 2.60 4.05 -18.51
N SER A 356 2.48 4.46 -17.25
CA SER A 356 1.81 3.67 -16.21
C SER A 356 0.28 3.73 -16.32
N LEU A 357 -0.38 2.63 -15.99
CA LEU A 357 -1.83 2.48 -15.98
C LEU A 357 -2.49 3.53 -15.08
N ARG A 358 -1.91 3.82 -13.92
CA ARG A 358 -2.41 4.87 -13.02
C ARG A 358 -2.47 6.23 -13.71
N ASN A 359 -1.42 6.63 -14.42
CA ASN A 359 -1.39 7.93 -15.11
C ASN A 359 -2.34 7.93 -16.30
N PHE A 360 -2.35 6.84 -17.08
CA PHE A 360 -3.26 6.66 -18.21
C PHE A 360 -4.74 6.79 -17.79
N LEU A 361 -5.14 6.13 -16.71
CA LEU A 361 -6.49 6.22 -16.15
C LEU A 361 -6.82 7.64 -15.67
N ARG A 362 -5.90 8.32 -14.96
CA ARG A 362 -6.14 9.68 -14.47
C ARG A 362 -6.23 10.71 -15.60
N GLU A 363 -5.52 10.49 -16.70
CA GLU A 363 -5.62 11.33 -17.90
C GLU A 363 -6.98 11.19 -18.60
N SER A 364 -7.59 10.00 -18.58
CA SER A 364 -8.92 9.78 -19.16
C SER A 364 -10.03 10.60 -18.46
N ARG A 365 -9.86 10.94 -17.17
CA ARG A 365 -10.81 11.78 -16.42
C ARG A 365 -11.00 13.17 -17.04
N LYS A 366 -9.99 13.66 -17.78
CA LYS A 366 -10.00 14.99 -18.40
C LYS A 366 -10.85 15.07 -19.69
N VAL A 367 -11.35 13.93 -20.18
CA VAL A 367 -12.08 13.81 -21.45
C VAL A 367 -13.61 13.66 -21.21
N GLY A 368 -14.06 13.66 -19.95
CA GLY A 368 -15.48 13.55 -19.60
C GLY A 368 -16.33 14.80 -19.94
N PRO A 369 -17.66 14.66 -20.01
CA PRO A 369 -18.59 15.70 -20.47
C PRO A 369 -18.59 16.98 -19.62
N SER A 370 -18.06 16.94 -18.39
CA SER A 370 -18.02 18.08 -17.46
C SER A 370 -16.96 19.15 -17.81
N TYR A 371 -16.16 18.98 -18.86
CA TYR A 371 -15.12 19.91 -19.29
C TYR A 371 -15.36 20.54 -20.68
N MET A 372 -16.59 20.50 -21.20
CA MET A 372 -17.04 21.45 -22.21
C MET A 372 -17.52 22.74 -21.53
N GLY A 373 -16.62 23.44 -20.85
CA GLY A 373 -16.99 24.65 -20.12
C GLY A 373 -15.78 25.37 -19.52
N ARG A 374 -15.32 26.40 -20.23
CA ARG A 374 -14.40 27.46 -19.81
C ARG A 374 -12.91 27.08 -19.64
N ASP A 375 -12.11 27.73 -20.48
CA ASP A 375 -10.66 27.95 -20.37
C ASP A 375 -9.73 26.81 -20.79
N ALA A 376 -9.77 26.49 -22.09
CA ALA A 376 -8.73 25.76 -22.79
C ALA A 376 -7.47 26.64 -22.98
N ASN A 377 -6.66 26.81 -21.93
CA ASN A 377 -5.29 27.29 -22.11
C ASN A 377 -4.41 26.11 -22.58
N ARG A 378 -4.33 25.96 -23.90
CA ARG A 378 -3.54 24.97 -24.63
C ARG A 378 -2.05 25.18 -24.35
N ASN A 379 -1.45 24.28 -23.56
CA ASN A 379 0.01 24.06 -23.56
C ASN A 379 0.35 22.59 -23.20
N SER A 380 -0.31 21.62 -23.85
CA SER A 380 0.16 20.23 -23.84
C SER A 380 0.23 19.71 -25.27
N SER A 381 1.35 20.00 -25.91
CA SER A 381 1.67 19.71 -27.32
C SER A 381 2.02 18.23 -27.56
N TYR A 382 1.28 17.29 -26.98
CA TYR A 382 1.70 15.88 -27.03
C TYR A 382 0.72 14.83 -27.55
N LEU A 383 -0.56 15.10 -27.88
CA LEU A 383 -1.43 14.00 -28.33
C LEU A 383 -2.47 14.40 -29.38
N GLU A 384 -2.39 13.69 -30.51
CA GLU A 384 -3.35 13.61 -31.61
C GLU A 384 -4.50 12.68 -31.20
N ASN A 385 -5.76 13.11 -31.38
CA ASN A 385 -7.04 12.40 -31.16
C ASN A 385 -7.62 12.26 -29.72
N PRO A 386 -8.75 12.96 -29.43
CA PRO A 386 -9.55 12.82 -28.20
C PRO A 386 -10.21 11.44 -28.00
N ASP A 387 -10.55 10.74 -29.09
CA ASP A 387 -11.28 9.47 -29.06
C ASP A 387 -10.48 8.31 -28.43
N ASP A 388 -9.15 8.37 -28.49
CA ASP A 388 -8.26 7.34 -27.91
C ASP A 388 -8.28 7.28 -26.37
N ARG A 389 -8.88 8.29 -25.71
CA ARG A 389 -8.88 8.45 -24.25
C ARG A 389 -10.22 8.20 -23.58
N ALA A 390 -11.31 8.11 -24.32
CA ALA A 390 -12.60 7.71 -23.74
C ALA A 390 -12.52 6.23 -23.31
N LEU A 391 -12.75 5.96 -22.03
CA LEU A 391 -12.73 4.61 -21.48
C LEU A 391 -14.14 4.16 -21.14
N THR A 392 -14.54 3.03 -21.71
CA THR A 392 -15.79 2.35 -21.35
C THR A 392 -15.54 1.37 -20.21
N MET A 393 -16.61 0.91 -19.55
CA MET A 393 -16.49 -0.18 -18.58
C MET A 393 -15.92 -1.46 -19.23
N GLY A 394 -16.23 -1.72 -20.50
CA GLY A 394 -15.66 -2.84 -21.25
C GLY A 394 -14.13 -2.75 -21.38
N ASP A 395 -13.59 -1.54 -21.59
CA ASP A 395 -12.13 -1.33 -21.59
C ASP A 395 -11.51 -1.61 -20.21
N LEU A 396 -12.14 -1.14 -19.13
CA LEU A 396 -11.67 -1.35 -17.76
C LEU A 396 -11.66 -2.84 -17.37
N ILE A 397 -12.72 -3.57 -17.71
CA ILE A 397 -12.77 -5.03 -17.51
C ILE A 397 -11.71 -5.72 -18.36
N SER A 398 -11.49 -5.27 -19.61
CA SER A 398 -10.41 -5.79 -20.46
C SER A 398 -9.03 -5.56 -19.83
N PHE A 399 -8.76 -4.40 -19.25
CA PHE A 399 -7.49 -4.13 -18.57
C PHE A 399 -7.29 -5.07 -17.38
N ALA A 400 -8.32 -5.22 -16.53
CA ALA A 400 -8.30 -6.14 -15.41
C ALA A 400 -8.04 -7.59 -15.86
N TRP A 401 -8.71 -8.05 -16.92
CA TRP A 401 -8.54 -9.39 -17.48
C TRP A 401 -7.14 -9.63 -18.03
N GLN A 402 -6.57 -8.65 -18.76
CA GLN A 402 -5.21 -8.75 -19.28
C GLN A 402 -4.19 -8.91 -18.14
N ILE A 403 -4.36 -8.14 -17.07
CA ILE A 403 -3.49 -8.19 -15.88
C ILE A 403 -3.69 -9.52 -15.14
N SER A 404 -4.93 -10.00 -14.97
CA SER A 404 -5.19 -11.27 -14.29
C SER A 404 -4.55 -12.45 -15.04
N ARG A 405 -4.53 -12.42 -16.38
CA ARG A 405 -3.84 -13.43 -17.20
C ARG A 405 -2.32 -13.38 -17.02
N GLY A 406 -1.75 -12.18 -16.92
CA GLY A 406 -0.33 -12.01 -16.60
C GLY A 406 0.03 -12.54 -15.21
N MET A 407 -0.80 -12.25 -14.20
CA MET A 407 -0.59 -12.75 -12.84
C MET A 407 -0.85 -14.25 -12.70
N GLN A 408 -1.79 -14.82 -13.47
CA GLN A 408 -1.97 -16.26 -13.58
C GLN A 408 -0.68 -16.93 -14.06
N TYR A 409 -0.08 -16.41 -15.13
CA TYR A 409 1.19 -16.91 -15.64
C TYR A 409 2.31 -16.81 -14.60
N LEU A 410 2.44 -15.68 -13.89
CA LEU A 410 3.46 -15.52 -12.84
C LEU A 410 3.25 -16.52 -11.69
N ALA A 411 2.01 -16.76 -11.29
CA ALA A 411 1.67 -17.76 -10.28
C ALA A 411 2.01 -19.20 -10.71
N GLU A 412 1.79 -19.54 -11.99
CA GLU A 412 2.20 -20.82 -12.57
C GLU A 412 3.72 -20.98 -12.60
N MET A 413 4.44 -19.89 -12.86
CA MET A 413 5.90 -19.79 -12.75
C MET A 413 6.41 -19.72 -11.30
N LYS A 414 5.52 -19.84 -10.30
CA LYS A 414 5.85 -19.77 -8.85
C LYS A 414 6.54 -18.47 -8.44
N LEU A 415 6.14 -17.35 -9.05
CA LEU A 415 6.63 -16.02 -8.73
C LEU A 415 5.56 -15.21 -7.97
N VAL A 416 5.97 -14.60 -6.87
CA VAL A 416 5.16 -13.62 -6.12
C VAL A 416 5.65 -12.22 -6.48
N HIS A 417 4.74 -11.37 -6.97
CA HIS A 417 5.04 -10.02 -7.42
C HIS A 417 5.32 -9.07 -6.26
N ARG A 418 4.46 -9.07 -5.22
CA ARG A 418 4.56 -8.33 -3.95
C ARG A 418 4.33 -6.82 -3.99
N ASP A 419 4.40 -6.21 -5.16
CA ASP A 419 4.07 -4.78 -5.34
C ASP A 419 3.13 -4.57 -6.53
N LEU A 420 2.06 -5.37 -6.61
CA LEU A 420 1.08 -5.23 -7.69
C LEU A 420 0.17 -4.03 -7.43
N ALA A 421 0.27 -3.01 -8.30
CA ALA A 421 -0.49 -1.76 -8.20
C ALA A 421 -0.59 -1.08 -9.58
N ALA A 422 -1.52 -0.13 -9.76
CA ALA A 422 -1.71 0.53 -11.06
C ALA A 422 -0.49 1.37 -11.50
N ARG A 423 0.37 1.78 -10.56
CA ARG A 423 1.65 2.43 -10.85
C ARG A 423 2.68 1.52 -11.50
N ASN A 424 2.59 0.20 -11.26
CA ASN A 424 3.55 -0.83 -11.70
C ASN A 424 2.99 -1.67 -12.86
N VAL A 425 1.86 -1.28 -13.43
CA VAL A 425 1.35 -1.80 -14.70
C VAL A 425 1.58 -0.74 -15.76
N LEU A 426 2.16 -1.12 -16.90
CA LEU A 426 2.41 -0.24 -18.03
C LEU A 426 1.39 -0.48 -19.15
N VAL A 427 1.09 0.57 -19.92
CA VAL A 427 0.16 0.55 -21.04
C VAL A 427 0.94 0.69 -22.35
N ALA A 428 1.08 -0.43 -23.06
CA ALA A 428 1.76 -0.51 -24.34
C ALA A 428 0.84 -0.13 -25.52
N GLU A 429 1.41 -0.15 -26.73
CA GLU A 429 0.66 0.07 -27.97
C GLU A 429 -0.56 -0.85 -28.07
N GLY A 430 -1.68 -0.33 -28.58
CA GLY A 430 -2.96 -1.05 -28.62
C GLY A 430 -3.63 -1.25 -27.26
N ARG A 431 -3.34 -0.38 -26.27
CA ARG A 431 -3.87 -0.43 -24.88
C ARG A 431 -3.65 -1.80 -24.22
N LYS A 432 -2.47 -2.38 -24.44
CA LYS A 432 -2.09 -3.68 -23.87
C LYS A 432 -1.42 -3.50 -22.50
N MET A 433 -1.94 -4.20 -21.50
CA MET A 433 -1.41 -4.13 -20.14
C MET A 433 -0.13 -4.96 -20.02
N LYS A 434 0.88 -4.42 -19.33
CA LYS A 434 2.19 -5.04 -19.10
C LYS A 434 2.56 -4.91 -17.62
N ILE A 435 2.55 -6.01 -16.88
CA ILE A 435 3.03 -6.04 -15.49
C ILE A 435 4.53 -5.75 -15.49
N SER A 436 4.99 -4.86 -14.62
CA SER A 436 6.35 -4.36 -14.54
C SER A 436 6.79 -4.16 -13.08
N ASP A 437 8.04 -3.72 -12.88
CA ASP A 437 8.67 -3.47 -11.59
C ASP A 437 8.79 -4.71 -10.68
N PHE A 438 9.58 -5.67 -11.15
CA PHE A 438 9.86 -6.93 -10.45
C PHE A 438 10.96 -6.83 -9.38
N GLY A 439 11.36 -5.62 -8.99
CA GLY A 439 12.48 -5.40 -8.05
C GLY A 439 12.24 -6.02 -6.67
N LEU A 440 10.99 -6.19 -6.27
CA LEU A 440 10.60 -6.80 -4.99
C LEU A 440 10.14 -8.25 -5.12
N SER A 441 10.02 -8.77 -6.34
CA SER A 441 9.50 -10.11 -6.62
C SER A 441 10.46 -11.22 -6.22
N ARG A 442 9.92 -12.40 -5.89
CA ARG A 442 10.68 -13.57 -5.41
C ARG A 442 10.06 -14.88 -5.88
N ASP A 443 10.89 -15.92 -5.94
CA ASP A 443 10.47 -17.32 -6.12
C ASP A 443 9.87 -17.87 -4.81
N VAL A 444 8.82 -18.68 -4.91
CA VAL A 444 8.11 -19.30 -3.77
C VAL A 444 8.92 -20.44 -3.13
N TYR A 445 9.89 -21.04 -3.83
CA TYR A 445 10.61 -22.22 -3.31
C TYR A 445 11.63 -21.94 -2.18
N GLU A 446 11.94 -20.67 -1.88
CA GLU A 446 12.72 -20.28 -0.71
C GLU A 446 11.82 -20.11 0.53
N GLU A 447 11.34 -21.25 1.08
CA GLU A 447 10.47 -21.36 2.27
C GLU A 447 9.08 -20.67 2.11
N ASP A 448 7.99 -21.39 2.41
CA ASP A 448 6.57 -20.99 2.19
C ASP A 448 6.09 -19.70 2.94
N SER A 449 7.01 -18.88 3.46
CA SER A 449 6.73 -17.55 4.02
C SER A 449 8.01 -16.69 4.05
N TYR A 450 8.10 -15.68 3.19
CA TYR A 450 9.26 -14.77 3.17
C TYR A 450 9.11 -13.58 4.13
N VAL A 451 9.92 -13.47 5.18
CA VAL A 451 9.91 -12.30 6.09
C VAL A 451 10.86 -11.20 5.59
N LYS A 452 10.33 -10.04 5.15
CA LYS A 452 11.14 -8.86 4.78
C LYS A 452 11.69 -8.19 6.05
N ARG A 453 13.01 -8.26 6.27
CA ARG A 453 13.70 -7.61 7.43
C ARG A 453 14.16 -6.16 7.19
N SER A 454 13.91 -5.56 6.03
CA SER A 454 14.45 -4.24 5.66
C SER A 454 13.44 -3.09 5.69
N LYS A 455 13.88 -1.92 6.18
CA LYS A 455 13.13 -0.64 6.33
C LYS A 455 12.91 0.14 5.01
N GLY A 456 12.57 -0.53 3.91
CA GLY A 456 12.15 0.15 2.68
C GLY A 456 10.73 0.71 2.81
N ARG A 457 10.29 1.65 1.94
CA ARG A 457 8.89 2.09 1.94
C ARG A 457 8.01 0.93 1.48
N ILE A 458 7.20 0.43 2.39
CA ILE A 458 6.31 -0.71 2.17
C ILE A 458 4.98 -0.16 1.60
N PRO A 459 4.40 -0.76 0.53
CA PRO A 459 3.15 -0.28 -0.06
C PRO A 459 1.93 -0.70 0.79
N VAL A 460 1.84 -0.19 2.03
CA VAL A 460 0.88 -0.62 3.08
C VAL A 460 -0.55 -0.78 2.57
N LYS A 461 -1.03 0.18 1.75
CA LYS A 461 -2.41 0.19 1.24
C LYS A 461 -2.72 -0.92 0.22
N TRP A 462 -1.72 -1.59 -0.35
CA TRP A 462 -1.91 -2.69 -1.30
C TRP A 462 -1.68 -4.06 -0.67
N MET A 463 -1.08 -4.11 0.51
CA MET A 463 -0.69 -5.37 1.13
C MET A 463 -1.86 -6.15 1.71
N ALA A 464 -1.76 -7.47 1.61
CA ALA A 464 -2.63 -8.39 2.30
C ALA A 464 -2.44 -8.31 3.82
N ILE A 465 -3.48 -8.69 4.56
CA ILE A 465 -3.46 -8.63 6.03
C ILE A 465 -2.33 -9.50 6.60
N GLU A 466 -2.14 -10.73 6.12
CA GLU A 466 -1.04 -11.60 6.55
C GLU A 466 0.35 -11.05 6.20
N SER A 467 0.47 -10.27 5.12
CA SER A 467 1.71 -9.60 4.74
C SER A 467 2.03 -8.42 5.65
N LEU A 468 0.99 -7.72 6.13
CA LEU A 468 1.12 -6.62 7.09
C LEU A 468 1.51 -7.12 8.49
N PHE A 469 0.92 -8.24 8.93
CA PHE A 469 1.09 -8.79 10.27
C PHE A 469 2.33 -9.69 10.38
N ASP A 470 2.35 -10.75 9.58
CA ASP A 470 3.28 -11.86 9.74
C ASP A 470 4.42 -11.79 8.72
N HIS A 471 4.41 -10.74 7.88
CA HIS A 471 5.29 -10.59 6.73
C HIS A 471 5.22 -11.80 5.80
N ILE A 472 4.07 -12.45 5.67
CA ILE A 472 3.88 -13.59 4.77
C ILE A 472 3.51 -13.07 3.36
N TYR A 473 4.23 -13.51 2.34
CA TYR A 473 3.95 -13.16 0.94
C TYR A 473 3.76 -14.43 0.12
N THR A 474 2.63 -14.54 -0.54
CA THR A 474 2.23 -15.68 -1.38
C THR A 474 1.46 -15.20 -2.61
N THR A 475 1.16 -16.09 -3.55
CA THR A 475 0.23 -15.79 -4.64
C THR A 475 -1.11 -15.24 -4.14
N GLN A 476 -1.61 -15.71 -2.99
CA GLN A 476 -2.88 -15.23 -2.43
C GLN A 476 -2.76 -13.81 -1.83
N SER A 477 -1.57 -13.40 -1.43
CA SER A 477 -1.30 -11.99 -1.06
C SER A 477 -1.25 -11.07 -2.30
N ASP A 478 -0.80 -11.57 -3.45
CA ASP A 478 -0.92 -10.86 -4.72
C ASP A 478 -2.38 -10.76 -5.19
N VAL A 479 -3.21 -11.78 -4.92
CA VAL A 479 -4.66 -11.71 -5.19
C VAL A 479 -5.31 -10.57 -4.39
N TRP A 480 -4.93 -10.36 -3.14
CA TRP A 480 -5.39 -9.21 -2.37
C TRP A 480 -4.98 -7.89 -3.03
N SER A 481 -3.71 -7.78 -3.43
CA SER A 481 -3.17 -6.60 -4.13
C SER A 481 -3.90 -6.36 -5.45
N PHE A 482 -4.27 -7.43 -6.17
CA PHE A 482 -5.10 -7.37 -7.37
C PHE A 482 -6.50 -6.82 -7.08
N GLY A 483 -7.12 -7.18 -5.95
CA GLY A 483 -8.38 -6.56 -5.52
C GLY A 483 -8.27 -5.05 -5.34
N VAL A 484 -7.16 -4.56 -4.77
CA VAL A 484 -6.87 -3.12 -4.67
C VAL A 484 -6.64 -2.49 -6.04
N LEU A 485 -5.95 -3.18 -6.95
CA LEU A 485 -5.77 -2.75 -8.33
C LEU A 485 -7.09 -2.66 -9.10
N LEU A 486 -8.02 -3.60 -8.91
CA LEU A 486 -9.38 -3.50 -9.48
C LEU A 486 -10.05 -2.20 -9.02
N TRP A 487 -9.94 -1.88 -7.73
CA TRP A 487 -10.48 -0.64 -7.16
C TRP A 487 -9.82 0.59 -7.80
N GLU A 488 -8.50 0.58 -8.00
CA GLU A 488 -7.80 1.64 -8.74
C GLU A 488 -8.30 1.77 -10.19
N ILE A 489 -8.55 0.66 -10.88
CA ILE A 489 -9.02 0.65 -12.28
C ILE A 489 -10.42 1.28 -12.37
N VAL A 490 -11.38 0.82 -11.57
CA VAL A 490 -12.77 1.31 -11.64
C VAL A 490 -12.92 2.76 -11.16
N THR A 491 -12.04 3.22 -10.27
CA THR A 491 -11.99 4.63 -9.84
C THR A 491 -11.14 5.51 -10.76
N LEU A 492 -10.69 4.99 -11.92
CA LEU A 492 -9.84 5.69 -12.87
C LEU A 492 -8.57 6.25 -12.23
N GLY A 493 -7.87 5.44 -11.44
CA GLY A 493 -6.63 5.78 -10.74
C GLY A 493 -6.84 6.53 -9.43
N GLY A 494 -7.91 6.20 -8.69
CA GLY A 494 -8.15 6.71 -7.34
C GLY A 494 -7.04 6.28 -6.36
N ASN A 495 -6.95 6.97 -5.23
CA ASN A 495 -6.04 6.57 -4.16
C ASN A 495 -6.78 5.61 -3.21
N PRO A 496 -6.32 4.34 -3.04
CA PRO A 496 -6.99 3.39 -2.16
C PRO A 496 -7.10 3.92 -0.72
N TYR A 497 -8.17 3.51 -0.03
CA TYR A 497 -8.47 3.93 1.34
C TYR A 497 -8.38 5.46 1.48
N PRO A 498 -9.22 6.23 0.76
CA PRO A 498 -9.18 7.69 0.78
C PRO A 498 -9.43 8.21 2.20
N GLY A 499 -8.67 9.21 2.64
CA GLY A 499 -8.76 9.78 3.98
C GLY A 499 -8.20 8.91 5.13
N ILE A 500 -7.86 7.65 4.88
CA ILE A 500 -7.31 6.74 5.89
C ILE A 500 -5.78 6.77 5.81
N ALA A 501 -5.16 7.12 6.95
CA ALA A 501 -3.72 7.09 7.14
C ALA A 501 -3.21 5.63 7.19
N PRO A 502 -2.06 5.29 6.55
CA PRO A 502 -1.53 3.92 6.51
C PRO A 502 -1.40 3.25 7.88
N GLU A 503 -1.08 4.01 8.91
CA GLU A 503 -0.87 3.54 10.29
C GLU A 503 -2.18 3.02 10.92
N ARG A 504 -3.32 3.58 10.51
CA ARG A 504 -4.66 3.15 10.99
C ARG A 504 -5.21 1.97 10.21
N LEU A 505 -4.75 1.77 8.98
CA LEU A 505 -5.31 0.76 8.08
C LEU A 505 -5.22 -0.65 8.67
N PHE A 506 -4.14 -0.93 9.40
CA PHE A 506 -3.93 -2.19 10.11
C PHE A 506 -5.11 -2.56 11.03
N ASN A 507 -5.50 -1.64 11.93
CA ASN A 507 -6.58 -1.89 12.89
C ASN A 507 -7.93 -2.04 12.18
N LEU A 508 -8.18 -1.24 11.14
CA LEU A 508 -9.41 -1.32 10.36
C LEU A 508 -9.54 -2.65 9.63
N LEU A 509 -8.49 -3.11 8.94
CA LEU A 509 -8.53 -4.39 8.25
C LEU A 509 -8.79 -5.56 9.20
N LYS A 510 -8.26 -5.48 10.43
CA LYS A 510 -8.45 -6.47 11.50
C LYS A 510 -9.88 -6.53 12.03
N THR A 511 -10.60 -5.41 12.08
CA THR A 511 -12.02 -5.39 12.47
C THR A 511 -12.95 -5.84 11.33
N GLY A 512 -12.40 -6.20 10.16
CA GLY A 512 -13.16 -6.64 9.00
C GLY A 512 -13.53 -5.52 8.02
N TYR A 513 -13.12 -4.28 8.28
CA TYR A 513 -13.35 -3.17 7.35
C TYR A 513 -12.70 -3.43 5.99
N ARG A 514 -13.39 -3.06 4.91
CA ARG A 514 -12.91 -3.05 3.51
C ARG A 514 -13.39 -1.78 2.83
N MET A 515 -12.76 -1.39 1.72
CA MET A 515 -13.19 -0.21 0.96
C MET A 515 -14.63 -0.38 0.47
N GLU A 516 -15.40 0.70 0.54
CA GLU A 516 -16.76 0.77 0.00
C GLU A 516 -16.78 0.64 -1.53
N ARG A 517 -17.96 0.30 -2.07
CA ARG A 517 -18.18 0.19 -3.51
C ARG A 517 -18.03 1.56 -4.19
N PRO A 518 -17.14 1.71 -5.19
CA PRO A 518 -17.01 2.95 -5.93
C PRO A 518 -18.25 3.35 -6.74
N GLU A 519 -18.41 4.65 -6.95
CA GLU A 519 -19.33 5.20 -7.95
C GLU A 519 -18.93 4.67 -9.34
N ASN A 520 -19.87 4.10 -10.09
CA ASN A 520 -19.66 3.40 -11.38
C ASN A 520 -19.06 1.99 -11.31
N CYS A 521 -19.10 1.31 -10.16
CA CYS A 521 -18.71 -0.10 -10.05
C CYS A 521 -19.94 -1.02 -10.02
N SER A 522 -19.96 -2.06 -10.87
CA SER A 522 -21.02 -3.08 -10.84
C SER A 522 -20.93 -3.94 -9.57
N GLU A 523 -22.04 -4.56 -9.18
CA GLU A 523 -22.05 -5.47 -8.03
C GLU A 523 -21.16 -6.69 -8.25
N GLU A 524 -21.12 -7.23 -9.47
CA GLU A 524 -20.25 -8.38 -9.77
C GLU A 524 -18.77 -8.03 -9.60
N MET A 525 -18.36 -6.86 -10.12
CA MET A 525 -16.99 -6.38 -9.98
C MET A 525 -16.63 -6.12 -8.52
N TYR A 526 -17.52 -5.52 -7.73
CA TYR A 526 -17.27 -5.27 -6.30
C TYR A 526 -17.24 -6.58 -5.48
N ASN A 527 -18.12 -7.53 -5.78
CA ASN A 527 -18.11 -8.85 -5.15
C ASN A 527 -16.82 -9.62 -5.44
N LEU A 528 -16.22 -9.42 -6.62
CA LEU A 528 -14.88 -9.92 -6.93
C LEU A 528 -13.80 -9.27 -6.06
N MET A 529 -13.84 -7.95 -5.86
CA MET A 529 -12.92 -7.25 -4.94
C MET A 529 -13.04 -7.79 -3.50
N LEU A 530 -14.26 -7.91 -2.98
CA LEU A 530 -14.51 -8.42 -1.62
C LEU A 530 -13.99 -9.85 -1.41
N ARG A 531 -14.10 -10.71 -2.43
CA ARG A 531 -13.51 -12.06 -2.38
C ARG A 531 -11.99 -12.04 -2.42
N CYS A 532 -11.38 -11.14 -3.17
CA CYS A 532 -9.93 -10.93 -3.14
C CYS A 532 -9.45 -10.46 -1.76
N TRP A 533 -10.29 -9.76 -0.99
CA TRP A 533 -9.96 -9.26 0.36
C TRP A 533 -10.47 -10.12 1.51
N LYS A 534 -10.79 -11.41 1.28
CA LYS A 534 -11.08 -12.34 2.38
C LYS A 534 -9.88 -12.44 3.32
N GLN A 535 -10.16 -12.52 4.62
CA GLN A 535 -9.12 -12.58 5.63
C GLN A 535 -8.29 -13.85 5.46
N GLU A 536 -8.94 -15.01 5.38
CA GLU A 536 -8.27 -16.29 5.14
C GLU A 536 -7.77 -16.36 3.68
N PRO A 537 -6.44 -16.55 3.45
CA PRO A 537 -5.88 -16.57 2.10
C PRO A 537 -6.43 -17.68 1.20
N ASP A 538 -6.75 -18.85 1.75
CA ASP A 538 -7.33 -20.00 1.04
C ASP A 538 -8.76 -19.77 0.54
N LYS A 539 -9.46 -18.77 1.09
CA LYS A 539 -10.81 -18.38 0.66
C LYS A 539 -10.82 -17.39 -0.50
N ARG A 540 -9.66 -16.86 -0.86
CA ARG A 540 -9.51 -15.94 -2.00
C ARG A 540 -9.47 -16.74 -3.31
N PRO A 541 -10.07 -16.23 -4.40
CA PRO A 541 -10.04 -16.91 -5.69
C PRO A 541 -8.61 -16.98 -6.25
N THR A 542 -8.33 -17.97 -7.08
CA THR A 542 -7.04 -18.00 -7.82
C THR A 542 -7.09 -17.05 -9.00
N PHE A 543 -5.93 -16.64 -9.55
CA PHE A 543 -5.89 -15.84 -10.78
C PHE A 543 -6.54 -16.52 -11.99
N SER A 544 -6.61 -17.85 -12.02
CA SER A 544 -7.35 -18.61 -13.02
C SER A 544 -8.87 -18.37 -12.89
N ASP A 545 -9.39 -18.42 -11.67
CA ASP A 545 -10.82 -18.16 -11.40
C ASP A 545 -11.19 -16.71 -11.69
N ILE A 546 -10.35 -15.77 -11.25
CA ILE A 546 -10.51 -14.32 -11.52
C ILE A 546 -10.58 -14.07 -13.02
N SER A 547 -9.67 -14.66 -13.81
CA SER A 547 -9.63 -14.45 -15.26
C SER A 547 -10.91 -14.97 -15.95
N LYS A 548 -11.40 -16.15 -15.56
CA LYS A 548 -12.66 -16.70 -16.07
C LYS A 548 -13.85 -15.83 -15.72
N GLU A 549 -13.85 -15.23 -14.54
CA GLU A 549 -14.94 -14.38 -14.10
C GLU A 549 -14.98 -13.03 -14.84
N LEU A 550 -13.82 -12.39 -15.00
CA LEU A 550 -13.69 -11.16 -15.78
C LEU A 550 -14.09 -11.39 -17.24
N GLU A 551 -13.72 -12.54 -17.83
CA GLU A 551 -14.15 -12.93 -19.17
C GLU A 551 -15.68 -13.02 -19.29
N LYS A 552 -16.36 -13.61 -18.29
CA LYS A 552 -17.84 -13.63 -18.25
C LYS A 552 -18.44 -12.22 -18.18
N MET A 553 -17.82 -11.30 -17.42
CA MET A 553 -18.29 -9.92 -17.35
C MET A 553 -18.12 -9.19 -18.70
N MET A 554 -17.05 -9.49 -19.45
CA MET A 554 -16.84 -8.94 -20.79
C MET A 554 -17.91 -9.40 -21.79
N VAL A 555 -18.28 -10.69 -21.76
CA VAL A 555 -19.31 -11.23 -22.67
C VAL A 555 -20.67 -10.58 -22.39
N LYS A 556 -21.09 -10.52 -21.12
CA LYS A 556 -22.36 -9.87 -20.74
C LYS A 556 -22.42 -8.39 -21.15
N SER A 557 -21.30 -7.67 -21.03
CA SER A 557 -21.24 -6.27 -21.44
C SER A 557 -21.44 -6.09 -22.95
N ARG A 558 -21.04 -7.06 -23.77
CA ARG A 558 -21.26 -7.03 -25.23
C ARG A 558 -22.73 -7.31 -25.56
N ASP A 559 -23.32 -8.33 -24.94
CA ASP A 559 -24.72 -8.69 -25.15
C ASP A 559 -25.68 -7.54 -24.82
N TYR A 560 -25.38 -6.75 -23.76
CA TYR A 560 -26.19 -5.59 -23.38
C TYR A 560 -26.05 -4.41 -24.37
N LEU A 561 -24.85 -4.18 -24.90
CA LEU A 561 -24.60 -3.15 -25.92
C LEU A 561 -25.27 -3.51 -27.26
N ASP A 562 -25.23 -4.79 -27.65
CA ASP A 562 -25.89 -5.29 -28.86
C ASP A 562 -27.43 -5.25 -28.72
N LEU A 563 -27.97 -5.53 -27.53
CA LEU A 563 -29.42 -5.38 -27.26
C LEU A 563 -29.86 -3.91 -27.25
N ALA A 564 -29.06 -3.01 -26.68
CA ALA A 564 -29.35 -1.58 -26.64
C ALA A 564 -29.29 -0.94 -28.04
N ALA A 565 -28.37 -1.42 -28.89
CA ALA A 565 -28.29 -1.05 -30.31
C ALA A 565 -29.43 -1.63 -31.15
N SER A 566 -30.21 -2.57 -30.60
CA SER A 566 -31.35 -3.23 -31.28
C SER A 566 -32.72 -2.65 -30.89
N THR A 567 -32.78 -1.45 -30.31
CA THR A 567 -34.08 -0.82 -29.98
C THR A 567 -34.75 -0.24 -31.25
N PRO A 568 -36.05 -0.52 -31.50
CA PRO A 568 -36.74 -0.22 -32.76
C PRO A 568 -37.19 1.24 -32.91
N ALA A 569 -36.47 2.20 -32.32
CA ALA A 569 -36.85 3.61 -32.38
C ALA A 569 -36.32 4.36 -33.62
N ASP A 570 -35.32 3.82 -34.32
CA ASP A 570 -34.76 4.42 -35.55
C ASP A 570 -35.25 3.74 -36.85
N ALA A 571 -36.25 2.86 -36.78
CA ALA A 571 -36.76 2.13 -37.95
C ALA A 571 -37.85 2.90 -38.74
N LEU A 572 -38.13 4.16 -38.43
CA LEU A 572 -39.11 4.98 -39.13
C LEU A 572 -38.54 6.35 -39.44
N LEU A 573 -37.76 6.45 -40.52
CA LEU A 573 -37.61 7.62 -41.39
C LEU A 573 -36.51 7.32 -42.41
N TYR A 574 -36.87 6.67 -43.53
CA TYR A 574 -36.55 7.11 -44.88
C TYR A 574 -37.18 6.13 -45.87
N ASP A 575 -38.24 6.59 -46.54
CA ASP A 575 -38.83 5.93 -47.69
C ASP A 575 -38.39 6.68 -48.95
N ASP A 576 -37.94 5.88 -49.91
CA ASP A 576 -37.97 6.00 -51.36
C ASP A 576 -37.31 7.16 -52.16
N ALA A 577 -36.88 6.73 -53.35
CA ALA A 577 -36.42 7.47 -54.54
C ALA A 577 -34.99 8.06 -54.54
N LEU A 578 -34.05 7.32 -55.14
CA LEU A 578 -33.51 7.65 -56.47
C LEU A 578 -32.64 6.51 -57.00
N SER A 579 -33.05 5.95 -58.13
CA SER A 579 -32.32 5.05 -59.00
C SER A 579 -31.10 5.75 -59.64
N GLU A 580 -29.96 5.05 -59.70
CA GLU A 580 -29.09 5.02 -60.88
C GLU A 580 -28.21 3.75 -60.84
N GLU A 581 -28.26 2.97 -61.92
CA GLU A 581 -27.48 1.77 -62.20
C GLU A 581 -26.02 2.07 -62.64
N ASP A 582 -25.26 0.99 -62.85
CA ASP A 582 -23.97 0.82 -63.56
C ASP A 582 -22.69 0.99 -62.71
N THR A 583 -21.72 0.06 -62.61
CA THR A 583 -21.37 -1.19 -63.32
C THR A 583 -20.22 -1.88 -62.54
N PRO A 584 -20.10 -3.22 -62.50
CA PRO A 584 -18.80 -3.89 -62.32
C PRO A 584 -18.30 -4.46 -63.66
N LEU A 585 -17.07 -4.10 -64.02
CA LEU A 585 -16.36 -4.62 -65.20
C LEU A 585 -16.20 -6.15 -65.12
N VAL A 586 -16.74 -6.84 -66.12
CA VAL A 586 -16.59 -8.27 -66.38
C VAL A 586 -15.59 -8.45 -67.53
N ASP A 587 -14.65 -9.39 -67.39
CA ASP A 587 -13.81 -9.87 -68.50
C ASP A 587 -14.44 -11.12 -69.16
N CYS A 588 -14.22 -11.22 -70.46
CA CYS A 588 -15.00 -11.92 -71.46
C CYS A 588 -14.62 -13.41 -71.50
N ASN A 589 -15.45 -14.30 -70.94
CA ASN A 589 -15.75 -15.66 -71.46
C ASN A 589 -16.55 -16.54 -70.47
N ASN A 590 -17.55 -16.01 -69.75
CA ASN A 590 -18.59 -16.72 -68.97
C ASN A 590 -18.51 -18.28 -68.94
N ALA A 591 -17.50 -18.81 -68.26
CA ALA A 591 -17.28 -20.23 -68.02
C ALA A 591 -16.55 -20.41 -66.69
N PRO A 592 -17.11 -21.15 -65.72
CA PRO A 592 -16.51 -21.34 -64.40
C PRO A 592 -15.40 -22.40 -64.47
N LEU A 593 -14.20 -22.09 -63.96
CA LEU A 593 -13.13 -23.08 -63.77
C LEU A 593 -12.60 -23.08 -62.33
N PRO A 594 -12.43 -24.27 -61.71
CA PRO A 594 -12.11 -24.43 -60.29
C PRO A 594 -10.61 -24.24 -60.02
N ARG A 595 -10.27 -23.67 -58.85
CA ARG A 595 -8.89 -23.65 -58.37
C ARG A 595 -8.73 -24.42 -57.07
N THR A 596 -8.17 -25.62 -57.22
CA THR A 596 -7.42 -26.38 -56.23
C THR A 596 -6.07 -25.72 -55.93
N LEU A 597 -5.60 -25.92 -54.68
CA LEU A 597 -4.31 -25.52 -54.09
C LEU A 597 -3.07 -25.96 -54.91
N PRO A 598 -1.90 -25.29 -54.77
CA PRO A 598 -0.88 -25.64 -53.74
C PRO A 598 -0.12 -24.37 -53.20
N SER A 599 0.79 -24.32 -52.20
CA SER A 599 1.64 -25.27 -51.48
C SER A 599 2.23 -24.61 -50.20
N THR A 600 2.08 -25.31 -49.07
CA THR A 600 3.08 -25.65 -48.01
C THR A 600 3.93 -24.59 -47.30
N TRP A 601 3.70 -24.48 -45.99
CA TRP A 601 4.72 -24.51 -44.93
C TRP A 601 4.31 -25.61 -43.92
N ILE A 602 5.08 -26.71 -43.86
CA ILE A 602 4.89 -27.79 -42.88
C ILE A 602 5.86 -27.59 -41.71
N GLU A 603 5.27 -27.54 -40.53
CA GLU A 603 5.91 -27.72 -39.24
C GLU A 603 6.06 -29.21 -38.89
N ASN A 604 7.15 -29.46 -38.16
CA ASN A 604 7.25 -30.32 -36.98
C ASN A 604 7.30 -31.85 -37.09
N LYS A 605 8.39 -32.34 -36.48
CA LYS A 605 8.52 -33.46 -35.53
C LYS A 605 7.58 -34.65 -35.74
N LEU A 606 8.17 -35.85 -35.82
CA LEU A 606 7.94 -36.91 -34.84
C LEU A 606 8.90 -38.10 -35.08
N TYR A 607 9.54 -38.53 -33.99
CA TYR A 607 9.92 -39.92 -33.64
C TYR A 607 11.07 -40.64 -34.37
N GLY A 608 11.99 -41.13 -33.53
CA GLY A 608 12.06 -42.58 -33.34
C GLY A 608 12.97 -43.36 -34.28
N ARG A 609 14.26 -43.37 -33.92
CA ARG A 609 15.12 -44.55 -33.79
C ARG A 609 14.91 -45.74 -34.76
N ILE A 610 16.06 -46.06 -35.38
CA ILE A 610 16.58 -47.39 -35.73
C ILE A 610 16.07 -47.94 -37.06
N SER A 611 16.98 -47.98 -38.05
CA SER A 611 17.56 -49.24 -38.56
C SER A 611 18.18 -49.02 -39.93
N HIS A 612 19.48 -49.32 -40.03
CA HIS A 612 20.19 -49.85 -41.21
C HIS A 612 20.10 -49.07 -42.53
N ALA A 613 21.15 -48.35 -42.93
CA ALA A 613 22.37 -48.85 -43.60
C ALA A 613 22.22 -49.06 -45.11
N PHE A 614 23.30 -48.73 -45.84
CA PHE A 614 23.53 -48.86 -47.30
C PHE A 614 22.83 -47.80 -48.18
N THR A 615 23.47 -47.07 -49.10
CA THR A 615 24.84 -47.08 -49.65
C THR A 615 25.01 -45.80 -50.50
N ARG A 616 26.25 -45.28 -50.61
CA ARG A 616 26.90 -44.66 -51.81
C ARG A 616 26.03 -43.74 -52.69
N PHE A 617 26.33 -42.47 -52.90
CA PHE A 617 27.60 -41.83 -53.28
C PHE A 617 27.55 -40.34 -52.92
#